data_AF-A0A924FFS9-F1
#
_entry.id   AF-A0A924FFS9-F1
#
_cell.length_a   1.000
_cell.length_b   1.000
_cell.length_c   1.000
_cell.angle_alpha   90.00
_cell.angle_beta   90.00
_cell.angle_gamma   90.00
#
_symmetry.space_group_name_H-M   'P 1'
#
loop_
_entity.id
_entity.type
_entity.pdbx_description
1 polymer ?
#
loop_
_entity_poly.entity_id
_entity_poly.type
_entity_poly.pdbx_seq_one_letter_code
_entity_poly.pdbx_strand_id
1 'polypeptide(L)'
;MEKNEPFDIVALGEFSGSGAALYSIAIDKNEETLYDSFLAEYSDLFPEEVNDIVDRLDAIARLGARANFFKENEGSLGAGDGVVALFDLPDKHLRLYCIRFGSVALIVGGGGPKPKTIRALQEDPKLTAENYRLRAL
;
A
#
# COMPACT_ATOMS: atom_id res chain seq x y z
N MET A 1 -0.09 27.59 3.05
CA MET A 1 -1.02 26.62 2.44
C MET A 1 -0.21 25.83 1.46
N GLU A 2 0.18 24.59 1.80
CA GLU A 2 0.56 23.63 0.78
C GLU A 2 -0.61 23.49 -0.18
N LYS A 3 -0.34 23.60 -1.49
CA LYS A 3 -1.34 23.30 -2.50
C LYS A 3 -1.56 21.80 -2.46
N ASN A 4 -2.80 21.35 -2.26
CA ASN A 4 -3.13 19.95 -2.49
C ASN A 4 -2.84 19.63 -3.97
N GLU A 5 -1.96 18.65 -4.19
CA GLU A 5 -1.68 18.11 -5.51
C GLU A 5 -2.96 17.44 -6.05
N PRO A 6 -3.38 17.72 -7.30
CA PRO A 6 -4.52 17.02 -7.89
C PRO A 6 -4.19 15.53 -8.01
N PHE A 7 -5.16 14.69 -7.69
CA PHE A 7 -5.03 13.24 -7.79
C PHE A 7 -6.30 12.60 -8.33
N ASP A 8 -6.14 11.41 -8.90
CA ASP A 8 -7.22 10.56 -9.37
C ASP A 8 -7.11 9.17 -8.72
N ILE A 9 -8.25 8.57 -8.37
CA ILE A 9 -8.32 7.18 -7.91
C ILE A 9 -8.57 6.31 -9.15
N VAL A 10 -7.63 5.42 -9.45
CA VAL A 10 -7.61 4.59 -10.64
C VAL A 10 -7.89 3.14 -10.24
N ALA A 11 -8.81 2.47 -10.93
CA ALA A 11 -9.09 1.05 -10.67
C ALA A 11 -7.95 0.16 -11.18
N LEU A 12 -7.51 -0.80 -10.36
CA LEU A 12 -6.51 -1.79 -10.75
C LEU A 12 -7.22 -2.97 -11.42
N GLY A 13 -7.44 -2.85 -12.73
CA GLY A 13 -8.23 -3.81 -13.52
C GLY A 13 -7.60 -5.19 -13.67
N GLU A 14 -6.31 -5.33 -13.37
CA GLU A 14 -5.59 -6.59 -13.38
C GLU A 14 -6.03 -7.53 -12.24
N PHE A 15 -6.52 -6.97 -11.13
CA PHE A 15 -7.06 -7.75 -10.02
C PHE A 15 -8.57 -7.91 -10.18
N SER A 16 -9.01 -9.12 -10.48
CA SER A 16 -10.42 -9.43 -10.69
C SER A 16 -10.96 -10.38 -9.63
N GLY A 17 -12.02 -9.94 -8.94
CA GLY A 17 -12.70 -10.75 -7.94
C GLY A 17 -13.95 -10.04 -7.39
N SER A 18 -14.85 -10.81 -6.80
CA SER A 18 -16.11 -10.29 -6.23
C SER A 18 -16.00 -9.89 -4.76
N GLY A 19 -14.81 -9.96 -4.17
CA GLY A 19 -14.55 -9.76 -2.75
C GLY A 19 -14.28 -8.31 -2.38
N ALA A 20 -13.29 -7.69 -3.01
CA ALA A 20 -12.96 -6.28 -2.82
C ALA A 20 -12.53 -5.62 -4.13
N ALA A 21 -12.95 -4.36 -4.32
CA ALA A 21 -12.46 -3.52 -5.40
C ALA A 21 -11.09 -2.93 -5.04
N LEU A 22 -10.12 -3.06 -5.96
CA LEU A 22 -8.78 -2.53 -5.78
C LEU A 22 -8.56 -1.29 -6.63
N TYR A 23 -7.96 -0.28 -6.03
CA TYR A 23 -7.63 0.99 -6.67
C TYR A 23 -6.20 1.40 -6.32
N SER A 24 -5.63 2.32 -7.07
CA SER A 24 -4.43 3.09 -6.68
C SER A 24 -4.63 4.57 -6.98
N ILE A 25 -3.63 5.39 -6.66
CA ILE A 25 -3.69 6.84 -6.79
C ILE A 25 -2.71 7.28 -7.87
N ALA A 26 -3.19 8.04 -8.85
CA ALA A 26 -2.36 8.80 -9.78
C ALA A 26 -2.28 10.25 -9.31
N ILE A 27 -1.07 10.81 -9.24
CA ILE A 27 -0.83 12.19 -8.77
C ILE A 27 -0.44 13.05 -9.96
N ASP A 28 -0.83 14.33 -9.96
CA ASP A 28 -0.52 15.31 -11.00
C ASP A 28 -0.98 14.94 -12.42
N LYS A 29 -2.06 14.15 -12.52
CA LYS A 29 -2.56 13.56 -13.78
C LYS A 29 -1.50 12.72 -14.52
N ASN A 30 -0.51 12.22 -13.78
CA ASN A 30 0.42 11.25 -14.34
C ASN A 30 -0.34 9.97 -14.72
N GLU A 31 0.10 9.27 -15.76
CA GLU A 31 -0.51 7.98 -16.14
C GLU A 31 -0.12 6.88 -15.15
N GLU A 32 1.03 7.02 -14.49
CA GLU A 32 1.52 6.09 -13.48
C GLU A 32 0.91 6.35 -12.10
N THR A 33 0.42 5.28 -11.48
CA THR A 33 -0.07 5.28 -10.11
C THR A 33 1.05 5.07 -9.09
N LEU A 34 0.76 5.30 -7.81
CA LEU A 34 1.67 4.96 -6.71
C LEU A 34 2.02 3.46 -6.68
N TYR A 35 1.07 2.60 -7.07
CA TYR A 35 1.31 1.17 -7.19
C TYR A 35 2.27 0.84 -8.35
N ASP A 36 2.10 1.48 -9.51
CA ASP A 36 3.01 1.31 -10.65
C ASP A 36 4.44 1.72 -10.29
N SER A 37 4.58 2.85 -9.59
CA SER A 37 5.88 3.32 -9.10
C SER A 37 6.52 2.32 -8.13
N PHE A 38 5.72 1.73 -7.23
CA PHE A 38 6.19 0.71 -6.31
C PHE A 38 6.68 -0.56 -7.04
N LEU A 39 5.93 -1.04 -8.04
CA LEU A 39 6.33 -2.19 -8.84
C LEU A 39 7.62 -1.89 -9.62
N ALA A 40 7.70 -0.73 -10.28
CA ALA A 40 8.87 -0.33 -11.06
C ALA A 40 10.12 -0.24 -10.19
N GLU A 41 10.01 0.22 -8.95
CA GLU A 41 11.15 0.34 -8.04
C GLU A 41 11.61 -1.01 -7.48
N TYR A 42 10.68 -1.93 -7.17
CA TYR A 42 10.99 -3.09 -6.33
C TYR A 42 10.91 -4.45 -7.02
N SER A 43 10.35 -4.57 -8.22
CA SER A 43 10.21 -5.87 -8.89
C SER A 43 11.55 -6.55 -9.16
N ASP A 44 12.59 -5.78 -9.51
CA ASP A 44 13.94 -6.33 -9.75
C ASP A 44 14.74 -6.52 -8.45
N LEU A 45 14.49 -5.69 -7.44
CA LEU A 45 15.24 -5.70 -6.18
C LEU A 45 14.73 -6.75 -5.19
N PHE A 46 13.41 -6.98 -5.17
CA PHE A 46 12.70 -7.84 -4.22
C PHE A 46 11.63 -8.69 -4.92
N PRO A 47 11.99 -9.52 -5.92
CA PRO A 47 11.02 -10.21 -6.77
C PRO A 47 10.11 -11.17 -6.00
N GLU A 48 10.63 -11.88 -4.99
CA GLU A 48 9.82 -12.81 -4.20
C GLU A 48 8.81 -12.07 -3.30
N GLU A 49 9.24 -10.95 -2.73
CA GLU A 49 8.43 -10.09 -1.88
C GLU A 49 7.31 -9.41 -2.66
N VAL A 50 7.63 -8.88 -3.84
CA VAL A 50 6.65 -8.28 -4.74
C VAL A 50 5.63 -9.33 -5.19
N ASN A 51 6.07 -10.53 -5.55
CA ASN A 51 5.16 -11.62 -5.91
C ASN A 51 4.24 -12.01 -4.74
N ASP A 52 4.73 -12.14 -3.50
CA ASP A 52 3.88 -12.42 -2.33
C ASP A 52 2.84 -11.30 -2.11
N ILE A 53 3.24 -10.04 -2.30
CA ILE A 53 2.33 -8.89 -2.20
C ILE A 53 1.26 -8.93 -3.29
N VAL A 54 1.63 -9.22 -4.54
CA VAL A 54 0.70 -9.35 -5.67
C VAL A 54 -0.27 -10.50 -5.44
N ASP A 55 0.20 -11.68 -5.02
CA ASP A 55 -0.64 -12.83 -4.70
C ASP A 55 -1.65 -12.51 -3.58
N ARG A 56 -1.25 -11.70 -2.60
CA ARG A 56 -2.15 -11.24 -1.53
C ARG A 56 -3.19 -10.24 -2.03
N LEU A 57 -2.82 -9.31 -2.92
CA LEU A 57 -3.79 -8.41 -3.56
C LEU A 57 -4.82 -9.23 -4.35
N ASP A 58 -4.37 -10.25 -5.07
CA ASP A 58 -5.23 -11.16 -5.82
C ASP A 58 -6.19 -11.95 -4.90
N ALA A 59 -5.68 -12.42 -3.75
CA ALA A 59 -6.50 -13.04 -2.72
C ALA A 59 -7.54 -12.06 -2.11
N ILE A 60 -7.16 -10.81 -1.87
CA ILE A 60 -8.05 -9.77 -1.36
C ILE A 60 -9.16 -9.46 -2.36
N ALA A 61 -8.83 -9.31 -3.65
CA ALA A 61 -9.81 -9.08 -4.71
C ALA A 61 -10.88 -10.19 -4.72
N ARG A 62 -10.49 -11.44 -4.48
CA ARG A 62 -11.39 -12.61 -4.46
C ARG A 62 -12.15 -12.79 -3.14
N LEU A 63 -11.49 -12.61 -2.00
CA LEU A 63 -12.00 -12.99 -0.67
C LEU A 63 -12.50 -11.82 0.18
N GLY A 64 -12.23 -10.60 -0.26
CA GLY A 64 -12.46 -9.35 0.47
C GLY A 64 -11.25 -8.90 1.30
N ALA A 65 -11.18 -7.60 1.59
CA ALA A 65 -10.13 -6.98 2.40
C ALA A 65 -10.33 -7.29 3.90
N ARG A 66 -10.06 -8.52 4.30
CA ARG A 66 -10.17 -8.99 5.70
C ARG A 66 -8.99 -8.49 6.54
N ALA A 67 -9.21 -8.24 7.83
CA ALA A 67 -8.21 -7.61 8.71
C ALA A 67 -6.92 -8.43 8.84
N ASN A 68 -7.01 -9.76 8.73
CA ASN A 68 -5.86 -10.67 8.84
C ASN A 68 -4.84 -10.54 7.70
N PHE A 69 -5.19 -9.88 6.58
CA PHE A 69 -4.22 -9.60 5.52
C PHE A 69 -3.25 -8.47 5.89
N PHE A 70 -3.60 -7.64 6.87
CA PHE A 70 -2.94 -6.37 7.11
C PHE A 70 -2.25 -6.31 8.46
N LYS A 71 -1.20 -5.49 8.55
CA LYS A 71 -0.78 -4.91 9.82
C LYS A 71 -1.49 -3.58 10.02
N GLU A 72 -2.25 -3.51 11.11
CA GLU A 72 -2.88 -2.28 11.59
C GLU A 72 -1.91 -1.52 12.51
N ASN A 73 -2.12 -0.20 12.69
CA ASN A 73 -1.28 0.71 13.49
C ASN A 73 0.13 0.98 12.92
N GLU A 74 0.24 1.26 11.62
CA GLU A 74 1.49 1.63 10.95
C GLU A 74 1.81 3.13 11.13
N GLY A 75 1.99 3.59 12.38
CA GLY A 75 2.36 4.96 12.71
C GLY A 75 1.85 5.44 14.09
N SER A 76 2.29 6.62 14.53
CA SER A 76 1.94 7.17 15.85
C SER A 76 0.47 7.59 16.00
N LEU A 77 -0.28 7.71 14.90
CA LEU A 77 -1.67 8.20 14.89
C LEU A 77 -2.73 7.10 15.14
N GLY A 78 -2.32 5.82 15.25
CA GLY A 78 -3.21 4.71 15.65
C GLY A 78 -4.30 4.35 14.63
N ALA A 79 -5.18 3.41 15.01
CA ALA A 79 -6.19 2.74 14.19
C ALA A 79 -7.33 3.61 13.60
N GLY A 80 -7.20 4.94 13.59
CA GLY A 80 -8.29 5.87 13.25
C GLY A 80 -8.31 6.37 11.80
N ASP A 81 -7.22 6.22 11.04
CA ASP A 81 -7.05 6.79 9.69
C ASP A 81 -7.34 5.80 8.55
N GLY A 82 -7.60 4.53 8.87
CA GLY A 82 -7.82 3.47 7.88
C GLY A 82 -6.57 3.05 7.09
N VAL A 83 -5.39 3.61 7.43
CA VAL A 83 -4.11 3.29 6.79
C VAL A 83 -3.57 1.99 7.38
N VAL A 84 -3.28 1.04 6.50
CA VAL A 84 -2.78 -0.28 6.83
C VAL A 84 -1.57 -0.62 5.97
N ALA A 85 -0.72 -1.56 6.41
CA ALA A 85 0.33 -2.11 5.55
C ALA A 85 0.02 -3.56 5.18
N LEU A 86 0.10 -3.84 3.88
CA LEU A 86 0.42 -5.17 3.39
C LEU A 86 1.90 -5.46 3.64
N PHE A 87 2.18 -6.72 3.89
CA PHE A 87 3.50 -7.19 4.22
C PHE A 87 3.76 -8.54 3.58
N ASP A 88 4.98 -8.70 3.14
CA ASP A 88 5.54 -9.91 2.56
C ASP A 88 5.83 -11.00 3.62
N LEU A 89 6.65 -11.98 3.22
CA LEU A 89 7.05 -13.14 4.02
C LEU A 89 7.64 -12.74 5.38
N PRO A 90 7.60 -13.61 6.42
CA PRO A 90 8.01 -13.29 7.78
C PRO A 90 9.43 -12.71 7.93
N ASP A 91 10.34 -13.05 7.02
CA ASP A 91 11.76 -12.70 7.07
C ASP A 91 12.19 -11.59 6.11
N LYS A 92 11.29 -11.16 5.23
CA LYS A 92 11.46 -10.09 4.26
C LYS A 92 10.48 -8.98 4.64
N HIS A 93 10.79 -7.72 4.36
CA HIS A 93 10.06 -6.61 4.97
C HIS A 93 9.68 -5.51 3.99
N LEU A 94 9.31 -5.88 2.76
CA LEU A 94 8.68 -4.95 1.85
C LEU A 94 7.26 -4.63 2.36
N ARG A 95 7.00 -3.34 2.61
CA ARG A 95 5.69 -2.83 3.04
C ARG A 95 5.03 -2.15 1.86
N LEU A 96 3.74 -2.41 1.69
CA LEU A 96 2.88 -1.66 0.77
C LEU A 96 1.76 -1.00 1.56
N TYR A 97 1.73 0.32 1.59
CA TYR A 97 0.74 1.07 2.36
C TYR A 97 -0.57 1.18 1.58
N CYS A 98 -1.68 0.99 2.29
CA CYS A 98 -3.01 0.99 1.70
C CYS A 98 -4.01 1.73 2.60
N ILE A 99 -5.07 2.28 2.02
CA ILE A 99 -6.27 2.70 2.74
C ILE A 99 -7.33 1.62 2.59
N ARG A 100 -7.82 1.10 3.71
CA ARG A 100 -8.80 0.01 3.74
C ARG A 100 -10.20 0.51 4.05
N PHE A 101 -11.15 0.25 3.17
CA PHE A 101 -12.57 0.57 3.36
C PHE A 101 -13.34 -0.71 3.71
N GLY A 102 -13.34 -1.05 5.00
CA GLY A 102 -13.97 -2.27 5.49
C GLY A 102 -13.41 -3.52 4.81
N SER A 103 -14.28 -4.38 4.31
CA SER A 103 -13.89 -5.57 3.54
C SER A 103 -14.06 -5.43 2.02
N VAL A 104 -14.57 -4.28 1.54
CA VAL A 104 -15.12 -4.15 0.19
C VAL A 104 -14.25 -3.37 -0.78
N ALA A 105 -13.32 -2.55 -0.29
CA ALA A 105 -12.38 -1.84 -1.14
C ALA A 105 -11.03 -1.57 -0.45
N LEU A 106 -9.98 -1.47 -1.26
CA LEU A 106 -8.63 -1.14 -0.84
C LEU A 106 -8.02 -0.17 -1.86
N ILE A 107 -7.50 0.96 -1.37
CA ILE A 107 -6.69 1.89 -2.18
C ILE A 107 -5.23 1.60 -1.86
N VAL A 108 -4.49 1.17 -2.87
CA VAL A 108 -3.09 0.79 -2.80
C VAL A 108 -2.22 2.02 -3.09
N GLY A 109 -1.34 2.35 -2.17
CA GLY A 109 -0.37 3.43 -2.31
C GLY A 109 1.02 2.91 -2.71
N GLY A 110 2.05 3.63 -2.27
CA GLY A 110 3.43 3.22 -2.41
C GLY A 110 3.93 2.42 -1.20
N GLY A 111 5.24 2.20 -1.15
CA GLY A 111 5.83 1.29 -0.20
C GLY A 111 7.34 1.32 -0.16
N GLY A 112 7.92 0.39 0.58
CA GLY A 112 9.37 0.24 0.66
C GLY A 112 9.83 -0.81 1.66
N PRO A 113 11.13 -1.16 1.63
CA PRO A 113 11.71 -2.09 2.58
C PRO A 113 11.72 -1.47 3.98
N LYS A 114 11.35 -2.24 4.98
CA LYS A 114 11.45 -1.89 6.40
C LYS A 114 12.60 -2.67 7.05
N PRO A 115 13.77 -2.06 7.29
CA PRO A 115 14.90 -2.74 7.90
C PRO A 115 14.54 -3.43 9.24
N LYS A 116 15.11 -4.63 9.49
CA LYS A 116 14.91 -5.39 10.75
C LYS A 116 15.36 -4.63 12.00
N THR A 117 16.20 -3.61 11.82
CA THR A 117 16.78 -2.79 12.88
C THR A 117 15.80 -1.74 13.43
N ILE A 118 14.71 -1.46 12.72
CA ILE A 118 13.77 -0.40 13.10
C ILE A 118 12.41 -0.97 13.51
N ARG A 119 11.90 -0.53 14.67
CA ARG A 119 10.60 -0.97 15.17
C ARG A 119 9.49 -0.07 14.62
N ALA A 120 9.72 1.23 14.60
CA ALA A 120 8.76 2.23 14.13
C ALA A 120 9.02 2.63 12.67
N LEU A 121 7.94 2.83 11.93
CA LEU A 121 7.93 3.44 10.58
C LEU A 121 8.73 4.75 10.53
N GLN A 122 8.61 5.56 11.58
CA GLN A 122 9.19 6.90 11.71
C GLN A 122 10.72 6.93 11.75
N GLU A 123 11.35 5.78 11.92
CA GLU A 123 12.79 5.61 11.87
C GLU A 123 13.31 5.50 10.42
N ASP A 124 12.43 5.26 9.43
CA ASP A 124 12.75 5.27 8.00
C ASP A 124 12.12 6.50 7.30
N PRO A 125 12.92 7.43 6.76
CA PRO A 125 12.41 8.62 6.09
C PRO A 125 11.53 8.31 4.88
N LYS A 126 11.82 7.23 4.14
CA LYS A 126 11.05 6.83 2.96
C LYS A 126 9.71 6.25 3.35
N LEU A 127 9.69 5.30 4.29
CA LEU A 127 8.41 4.72 4.74
C LEU A 127 7.52 5.77 5.41
N THR A 128 8.13 6.71 6.12
CA THR A 128 7.43 7.88 6.66
C THR A 128 6.82 8.70 5.53
N ALA A 129 7.60 9.08 4.52
CA ALA A 129 7.10 9.86 3.39
C ALA A 129 5.94 9.17 2.67
N GLU A 130 6.08 7.88 2.32
CA GLU A 130 5.02 7.11 1.64
C GLU A 130 3.72 7.02 2.46
N ASN A 131 3.85 6.74 3.75
CA ASN A 131 2.70 6.65 4.66
C ASN A 131 2.00 8.00 4.86
N TYR A 132 2.76 9.08 5.04
CA TYR A 132 2.19 10.42 5.19
C TYR A 132 1.63 10.96 3.88
N ARG A 133 2.21 10.58 2.74
CA ARG A 133 1.69 10.94 1.42
C ARG A 133 0.29 10.38 1.24
N LEU A 134 0.06 9.12 1.60
CA LEU A 134 -1.26 8.51 1.54
C LEU A 134 -2.27 9.14 2.52
N ARG A 135 -1.80 9.67 3.66
CA ARG A 135 -2.64 10.38 4.65
C ARG A 135 -3.02 11.81 4.26
N ALA A 136 -2.18 12.47 3.46
CA ALA A 136 -2.33 13.89 3.14
C ALA A 136 -3.23 14.15 1.92
N LEU A 137 -3.59 13.10 1.19
CA LEU A 137 -4.51 13.11 0.04
C LEU A 137 -5.97 13.09 0.51
#